data_AF-A0A2R6K175-F1
#
_entry.id   AF-A0A2R6K175-F1
#
_cell.length_a   1.000
_cell.length_b   1.000
_cell.length_c   1.000
_cell.angle_alpha   90.00
_cell.angle_beta   90.00
_cell.angle_gamma   90.00
#
_symmetry.space_group_name_H-M   'P 1'
#
loop_
_entity.id
_entity.type
_entity.pdbx_description
1 polymer ?
#
loop_
_entity_poly.entity_id
_entity_poly.type
_entity_poly.pdbx_seq_one_letter_code
_entity_poly.pdbx_strand_id
1 'polypeptide(L)' 'MSNLTLDVVGDAGSLLFDLFVAVAFTAVGLEAELYGLQTFDGNVALAAWTSYMGALALYAGLVVFGGERLLPRLRSLSAV' A
#
# COMPACT_ATOMS: atom_id res chain seq x y z
N MET A 1 -12.14 -14.82 -29.28
CA MET A 1 -11.96 -13.39 -28.95
C MET A 1 -12.39 -13.06 -27.52
N SER A 2 -13.47 -13.66 -26.97
CA SER A 2 -13.93 -13.38 -25.60
C SER A 2 -12.95 -13.72 -24.46
N ASN A 3 -12.09 -14.74 -24.62
CA ASN A 3 -11.08 -15.08 -23.59
C ASN A 3 -9.99 -14.00 -23.44
N LEU A 4 -9.58 -13.38 -24.56
CA LEU A 4 -8.51 -12.39 -24.58
C LEU A 4 -8.90 -11.10 -23.85
N THR A 5 -10.16 -10.69 -23.99
CA THR A 5 -10.72 -9.55 -23.26
C THR A 5 -10.89 -9.82 -21.77
N LEU A 6 -11.19 -11.07 -21.37
CA LEU A 6 -11.32 -11.44 -19.96
C LEU A 6 -9.95 -11.48 -19.26
N ASP A 7 -8.92 -11.97 -19.94
CA ASP A 7 -7.55 -12.00 -19.41
C ASP A 7 -7.01 -10.58 -19.21
N VAL A 8 -7.20 -9.69 -20.19
CA VAL A 8 -6.75 -8.28 -20.08
C VAL A 8 -7.49 -7.53 -18.97
N VAL A 9 -8.80 -7.72 -18.84
CA VAL A 9 -9.60 -7.08 -17.76
C VAL A 9 -9.23 -7.66 -16.39
N GLY A 10 -8.96 -8.96 -16.30
CA GLY A 10 -8.49 -9.61 -15.09
C GLY A 10 -7.14 -9.06 -14.61
N ASP A 11 -6.18 -8.94 -15.54
CA ASP A 11 -4.86 -8.39 -15.24
C ASP A 11 -4.93 -6.92 -14.84
N ALA A 12 -5.68 -6.09 -15.58
CA ALA A 12 -5.88 -4.68 -15.23
C ALA A 12 -6.56 -4.51 -13.87
N GLY A 13 -7.56 -5.35 -13.57
CA GLY A 13 -8.24 -5.36 -12.27
C GLY A 13 -7.29 -5.68 -11.12
N SER A 14 -6.43 -6.69 -11.29
CA SER A 14 -5.43 -7.05 -10.28
C SER A 14 -4.41 -5.93 -10.02
N LEU A 15 -4.00 -5.23 -11.09
CA LEU A 15 -3.04 -4.12 -11.03
C LEU A 15 -3.63 -2.91 -10.32
N LEU A 16 -4.86 -2.53 -10.67
CA LEU A 16 -5.60 -1.45 -10.00
C LEU A 16 -5.88 -1.76 -8.54
N PHE A 17 -6.19 -3.02 -8.22
CA PHE A 17 -6.37 -3.46 -6.84
C PHE A 17 -5.08 -3.32 -6.04
N ASP A 18 -3.96 -3.87 -6.51
CA ASP A 18 -2.68 -3.76 -5.81
C ASP A 18 -2.25 -2.28 -5.66
N LEU A 19 -2.52 -1.45 -6.67
CA LEU A 19 -2.26 0.01 -6.61
C LEU A 19 -3.12 0.67 -5.51
N PHE A 20 -4.42 0.40 -5.52
CA PHE A 20 -5.34 0.94 -4.55
C PHE A 20 -4.95 0.55 -3.13
N VAL A 21 -4.64 -0.72 -2.91
CA VAL A 21 -4.22 -1.24 -1.61
C VAL A 21 -2.89 -0.62 -1.18
N ALA A 22 -1.91 -0.51 -2.08
CA ALA A 22 -0.63 0.15 -1.79
C ALA A 22 -0.85 1.60 -1.31
N VAL A 23 -1.66 2.36 -2.04
CA VAL A 23 -1.96 3.77 -1.71
C VAL A 23 -2.72 3.88 -0.38
N ALA A 24 -3.75 3.05 -0.18
CA ALA A 24 -4.56 3.07 1.03
C ALA A 24 -3.73 2.76 2.28
N PHE A 25 -2.94 1.70 2.26
CA PHE A 25 -2.06 1.35 3.38
C PHE A 25 -0.98 2.41 3.64
N THR A 26 -0.45 3.01 2.57
CA THR A 26 0.53 4.11 2.71
C THR A 26 -0.11 5.33 3.37
N ALA A 27 -1.30 5.73 2.93
CA ALA A 27 -2.02 6.88 3.50
C ALA A 27 -2.36 6.65 4.98
N VAL A 28 -2.96 5.49 5.30
CA VAL A 28 -3.30 5.11 6.67
C VAL A 28 -2.05 5.04 7.56
N GLY A 29 -0.95 4.50 7.03
CA GLY A 29 0.32 4.45 7.75
C GLY A 29 0.87 5.83 8.10
N LEU A 30 0.86 6.76 7.13
CA LEU A 30 1.27 8.15 7.36
C LEU A 30 0.38 8.87 8.37
N GLU A 31 -0.94 8.68 8.29
CA GLU A 31 -1.88 9.25 9.26
C GLU A 31 -1.66 8.71 10.67
N ALA A 32 -1.40 7.41 10.81
CA ALA A 32 -1.11 6.79 12.11
C ALA A 32 0.18 7.32 12.75
N GLU A 33 1.23 7.55 11.95
CA GLU A 33 2.47 8.18 12.42
C GLU A 33 2.24 9.64 12.87
N LEU A 34 1.51 10.43 12.07
CA LEU A 34 1.15 11.80 12.42
C LEU A 34 0.34 11.87 13.71
N TYR A 35 -0.63 10.96 13.87
CA TYR A 35 -1.42 10.85 15.09
C TYR A 35 -0.57 10.45 16.30
N GLY A 36 0.39 9.53 16.11
CA GLY A 36 1.34 9.14 17.15
C GLY A 36 2.16 10.33 17.64
N LEU A 37 2.69 11.13 16.73
CA LEU A 37 3.44 12.35 17.06
C LEU A 37 2.59 13.36 17.84
N GLN A 38 1.33 13.56 17.45
CA GLN A 38 0.41 14.47 18.14
C GLN A 38 0.06 13.99 19.56
N THR A 39 0.09 12.68 19.79
CA THR A 39 -0.32 12.09 21.07
C THR A 39 0.86 11.85 22.01
N PHE A 40 2.10 12.01 21.54
CA PHE A 40 3.32 11.67 22.27
C PHE A 40 3.42 12.35 23.65
N ASP A 41 3.08 13.63 23.72
CA ASP A 41 3.17 14.42 24.97
C ASP A 41 2.07 14.07 25.99
N GLY A 42 0.94 13.51 25.52
CA GLY A 42 -0.22 13.19 26.37
C GLY A 42 -0.30 11.72 26.76
N ASN A 43 0.16 10.81 25.90
CA ASN A 43 0.08 9.37 26.11
C ASN A 43 1.12 8.62 25.25
N VAL A 44 2.31 8.41 25.83
CA VAL A 44 3.43 7.72 25.17
C VAL A 44 3.07 6.29 24.75
N ALA A 45 2.28 5.57 25.54
CA ALA A 45 1.89 4.20 25.20
C ALA A 45 1.01 4.15 23.94
N LEU A 46 0.05 5.07 23.84
CA LEU A 46 -0.80 5.20 22.66
C LEU A 46 0.02 5.65 21.43
N ALA A 47 0.92 6.63 21.62
CA ALA A 47 1.81 7.10 20.55
C ALA A 47 2.73 5.99 20.01
N ALA A 48 3.32 5.19 20.90
CA ALA A 48 4.16 4.07 20.52
C ALA A 48 3.35 3.00 19.77
N TRP A 49 2.13 2.71 20.22
CA TRP A 49 1.25 1.75 19.56
C TRP A 49 0.82 2.23 18.17
N THR A 50 0.40 3.49 18.03
CA THR A 50 -0.04 4.02 16.74
C THR A 50 1.11 4.14 15.76
N SER A 51 2.30 4.53 16.20
CA SER A 51 3.51 4.52 15.37
C SER A 51 3.87 3.09 14.94
N TYR A 52 3.81 2.10 15.83
CA TYR A 52 4.05 0.70 15.44
C TYR A 52 3.06 0.21 14.37
N MET A 53 1.77 0.51 14.53
CA MET A 53 0.75 0.16 13.53
C MET A 53 0.92 0.95 12.22
N GLY A 54 1.35 2.21 12.31
CA GLY A 54 1.70 3.05 11.17
C GLY A 54 2.83 2.46 10.35
N ALA A 55 3.94 2.10 11.01
CA ALA A 55 5.08 1.42 10.39
C ALA A 55 4.69 0.11 9.70
N LEU A 56 3.82 -0.71 10.32
CA LEU A 56 3.31 -1.94 9.70
C LEU A 56 2.48 -1.65 8.45
N ALA A 57 1.60 -0.64 8.51
CA ALA A 57 0.79 -0.24 7.36
C ALA A 57 1.65 0.31 6.21
N LEU A 58 2.66 1.13 6.52
CA LEU A 58 3.63 1.63 5.54
C LEU A 58 4.42 0.49 4.91
N TYR A 59 4.87 -0.49 5.70
CA TYR A 59 5.57 -1.66 5.18
C TYR A 59 4.70 -2.46 4.22
N ALA A 60 3.44 -2.72 4.60
CA ALA A 60 2.49 -3.39 3.71
C ALA A 60 2.30 -2.60 2.41
N GLY A 61 2.00 -1.30 2.50
CA GLY A 61 1.74 -0.45 1.34
C GLY A 61 2.93 -0.32 0.39
N LEU A 62 4.12 -0.01 0.92
CA LEU A 62 5.29 0.33 0.12
C LEU A 62 6.09 -0.90 -0.31
N VAL A 63 6.29 -1.87 0.57
CA VAL A 63 7.13 -3.04 0.28
C VAL A 63 6.30 -4.15 -0.35
N VAL A 64 5.28 -4.63 0.35
CA VAL A 64 4.52 -5.81 -0.08
C VAL A 64 3.68 -5.50 -1.33
N PHE A 65 2.88 -4.44 -1.31
CA PHE A 65 2.03 -4.10 -2.44
C PHE A 65 2.78 -3.26 -3.49
N GLY A 66 3.46 -2.18 -3.08
CA GLY A 66 4.19 -1.31 -4.01
C GLY A 66 5.41 -1.98 -4.64
N GLY A 67 6.32 -2.51 -3.82
CA GLY A 67 7.62 -3.03 -4.22
C GLY A 67 7.58 -4.42 -4.84
N GLU A 68 6.89 -5.36 -4.20
CA GLU A 68 6.91 -6.78 -4.59
C GLU A 68 5.84 -7.13 -5.61
N ARG A 69 4.71 -6.40 -5.64
CA ARG A 69 3.60 -6.69 -6.58
C ARG A 69 3.50 -5.67 -7.71
N LEU A 70 3.42 -4.39 -7.37
CA LEU A 70 3.10 -3.34 -8.35
C LEU A 70 4.29 -3.00 -9.27
N LEU A 71 5.45 -2.69 -8.69
CA LEU A 71 6.65 -2.28 -9.41
C LEU A 71 7.12 -3.29 -10.49
N PRO A 72 7.19 -4.60 -10.21
CA PRO A 72 7.58 -5.60 -11.21
C PRO A 72 6.59 -5.64 -12.38
N ARG A 73 5.28 -5.56 -12.11
CA ARG A 73 4.23 -5.55 -13.15
C ARG A 73 4.28 -4.28 -14.01
N LEU A 74 4.54 -3.12 -13.39
CA LEU A 74 4.72 -1.87 -14.13
C LEU A 74 5.98 -1.92 -15.01
N ARG A 75 7.08 -2.49 -14.49
CA ARG A 75 8.32 -2.67 -15.27
C ARG A 75 8.11 -3.59 -16.46
N SER A 76 7.37 -4.70 -16.30
CA SER A 76 7.06 -5.57 -17.43
C SER A 76 6.21 -4.89 -18.50
N LEU A 77 5.33 -3.97 -18.12
CA LEU A 77 4.54 -3.18 -19.07
C LEU A 77 5.37 -2.12 -19.79
N SER A 78 6.35 -1.50 -19.12
CA SER A 78 7.24 -0.49 -19.73
C SER A 78 8.34 -1.07 -20.63
N ALA A 79 8.63 -2.37 -20.51
CA ALA A 79 9.64 -3.06 -21.29
C ALA A 79 9.11 -3.58 -22.64
N VAL A 80 7.82 -3.37 -22.91
CA VAL A 80 7.12 -3.65 -24.17
C VAL A 80 7.01 -2.37 -24.98
#